data_AF-A0A9D8FBB2-F1
#
_entry.id   AF-A0A9D8FBB2-F1
#
_cell.length_a   1.000
_cell.length_b   1.000
_cell.length_c   1.000
_cell.angle_alpha   90.00
_cell.angle_beta   90.00
_cell.angle_gamma   90.00
#
_symmetry.space_group_name_H-M   'P 1'
#
loop_
_entity.id
_entity.type
_entity.pdbx_description
1 polymer ?
#
loop_
_entity_poly.entity_id
_entity_poly.type
_entity_poly.pdbx_seq_one_letter_code
_entity_poly.pdbx_strand_id
1 'polypeptide(L)'
;MKKKKSNQDKIDWLEEQIVRRIAVAQEKLAGKHEGVNVPTSLRQNRTWENEELGIEQIGSAGSFTTTHKTHGKAVKKLNDELIKLSQPAKKKYKPLSETVVELTIKNEALNDKLTKTANQFVAWQTEVDELRDMFQIAESSEQGLIESKRELQKELDEKDQIIKNLRLELIAERNKRNDSSHDSKITKVDFGGDKS
;
A
#
# COMPACT_ATOMS: atom_id res chain seq x y z
N MET A 1 -45.39 -25.25 32.51
CA MET A 1 -45.21 -24.78 33.91
C MET A 1 -43.79 -25.13 34.35
N LYS A 2 -42.89 -24.14 34.52
CA LYS A 2 -41.54 -24.39 35.08
C LYS A 2 -41.68 -24.60 36.59
N LYS A 3 -41.43 -25.82 37.10
CA LYS A 3 -41.38 -26.10 38.55
C LYS A 3 -40.39 -25.12 39.19
N LYS A 4 -40.82 -24.36 40.20
CA LYS A 4 -39.91 -23.53 41.00
C LYS A 4 -38.92 -24.47 41.68
N LYS A 5 -37.63 -24.40 41.29
CA LYS A 5 -36.54 -25.13 41.96
C LYS A 5 -36.63 -24.88 43.47
N SER A 6 -36.44 -25.94 44.27
CA SER A 6 -36.37 -25.85 45.72
C SER A 6 -35.27 -24.86 46.12
N ASN A 7 -35.38 -24.25 47.31
CA ASN A 7 -34.33 -23.37 47.81
C ASN A 7 -33.00 -24.12 47.96
N GLN A 8 -33.05 -25.43 48.26
CA GLN A 8 -31.86 -26.28 48.32
C GLN A 8 -31.22 -26.43 46.92
N ASP A 9 -32.00 -26.78 45.90
CA ASP A 9 -31.51 -26.92 44.52
C ASP A 9 -30.81 -25.65 43.99
N LYS A 10 -31.25 -24.46 44.45
CA LYS A 10 -30.62 -23.18 44.08
C LYS A 10 -29.28 -22.97 44.78
N ILE A 11 -29.16 -23.42 46.03
CA ILE A 11 -27.92 -23.35 46.80
C ILE A 11 -26.90 -24.31 46.18
N ASP A 12 -27.31 -25.55 45.90
CA ASP A 12 -26.46 -26.58 45.33
C ASP A 12 -25.94 -26.17 43.94
N TRP A 13 -26.82 -25.65 43.08
CA TRP A 13 -26.42 -25.12 41.76
C TRP A 13 -25.41 -23.98 41.88
N LEU A 14 -25.61 -23.05 42.83
CA LEU A 14 -24.73 -21.91 43.01
C LEU A 14 -23.36 -22.34 43.52
N GLU A 15 -23.33 -23.32 44.42
CA GLU A 15 -22.08 -23.92 44.90
C GLU A 15 -21.31 -24.60 43.76
N GLU A 16 -21.99 -25.40 42.95
CA GLU A 16 -21.40 -26.02 41.75
C GLU A 16 -20.82 -24.98 40.79
N GLN A 17 -21.56 -23.90 40.55
CA GLN A 17 -21.14 -22.79 39.69
C GLN A 17 -19.92 -22.03 40.25
N ILE A 18 -19.78 -21.90 41.57
CA ILE A 18 -18.58 -21.33 42.20
C ILE A 18 -17.40 -22.27 42.03
N VAL A 19 -17.59 -23.58 42.28
CA VAL A 19 -16.52 -24.59 42.17
C VAL A 19 -15.98 -24.65 40.74
N ARG A 20 -16.85 -24.64 39.72
CA ARG A 20 -16.44 -24.59 38.30
C ARG A 20 -15.60 -23.37 37.98
N ARG A 21 -16.01 -22.19 38.45
CA ARG A 21 -15.24 -20.94 38.26
C ARG A 21 -13.86 -21.00 38.92
N ILE A 22 -13.76 -21.61 40.10
CA ILE A 22 -12.47 -21.82 40.79
C ILE A 22 -11.57 -22.72 39.93
N ALA A 23 -12.11 -23.85 39.44
CA ALA A 23 -11.35 -24.77 38.61
C ALA A 23 -10.80 -24.09 37.35
N VAL A 24 -11.64 -23.32 36.65
CA VAL A 24 -11.21 -22.59 35.45
C VAL A 24 -10.14 -21.54 35.75
N ALA A 25 -10.27 -20.81 36.86
CA ALA A 25 -9.24 -19.85 37.27
C ALA A 25 -7.90 -20.53 37.57
N GLN A 26 -7.92 -21.70 38.21
CA GLN A 26 -6.72 -22.50 38.50
C GLN A 26 -6.10 -23.09 37.23
N GLU A 27 -6.91 -23.60 36.31
CA GLU A 27 -6.44 -24.11 35.02
C GLU A 27 -5.84 -23.02 34.14
N LYS A 28 -6.40 -21.80 34.20
CA LYS A 28 -5.82 -20.62 33.54
C LYS A 28 -4.45 -20.26 34.15
N LEU A 29 -4.32 -20.29 35.48
CA LEU A 29 -3.03 -20.09 36.15
C LEU A 29 -2.00 -21.17 35.78
N ALA A 30 -2.45 -22.40 35.51
CA ALA A 30 -1.61 -23.50 35.07
C ALA A 30 -1.27 -23.48 33.55
N GLY A 31 -1.80 -22.53 32.78
CA GLY A 31 -1.52 -22.39 31.35
C GLY A 31 -2.36 -23.30 30.43
N LYS A 32 -3.41 -23.97 30.93
CA LYS A 32 -4.26 -24.85 30.09
C LYS A 32 -5.27 -24.08 29.24
N HIS A 33 -5.65 -22.87 29.64
CA HIS A 33 -6.66 -22.04 28.98
C HIS A 33 -6.10 -20.73 28.44
N GLU A 34 -4.95 -20.73 27.74
CA GLU A 34 -4.29 -19.49 27.28
C GLU A 34 -5.20 -18.56 26.46
N GLY A 35 -6.14 -19.11 25.67
CA GLY A 35 -7.08 -18.33 24.85
C GLY A 35 -8.32 -17.79 25.59
N VAL A 36 -8.65 -18.29 26.79
CA VAL A 36 -9.89 -17.89 27.49
C VAL A 36 -9.66 -16.64 28.33
N ASN A 37 -10.44 -15.59 28.12
CA ASN A 37 -10.39 -14.36 28.92
C ASN A 37 -11.22 -14.51 30.20
N VAL A 38 -10.59 -14.99 31.28
CA VAL A 38 -11.23 -15.14 32.59
C VAL A 38 -11.26 -13.79 33.32
N PRO A 39 -12.44 -13.29 33.72
CA PRO A 39 -12.53 -12.00 34.41
C PRO A 39 -11.86 -12.05 35.79
N THR A 40 -11.05 -11.04 36.08
CA THR A 40 -10.20 -10.95 37.29
C THR A 40 -10.89 -10.35 38.51
N SER A 41 -12.16 -9.94 38.39
CA SER A 41 -12.95 -9.42 39.50
C SER A 41 -14.19 -10.27 39.75
N LEU A 42 -14.56 -10.46 41.03
CA LEU A 42 -15.79 -11.19 41.40
C LEU A 42 -17.04 -10.62 40.70
N ARG A 43 -17.13 -9.29 40.59
CA ARG A 43 -18.29 -8.62 39.99
C ARG A 43 -18.47 -9.02 38.52
N GLN A 44 -17.39 -9.05 37.75
CA GLN A 44 -17.43 -9.47 36.35
C GLN A 44 -17.59 -10.99 36.23
N ASN A 45 -16.93 -11.75 37.10
CA ASN A 45 -17.00 -13.21 37.11
C ASN A 45 -18.43 -13.74 37.43
N ARG A 46 -19.19 -12.98 38.22
CA ARG A 46 -20.61 -13.24 38.50
C ARG A 46 -21.48 -13.22 37.24
N THR A 47 -21.25 -12.24 36.37
CA THR A 47 -21.99 -12.06 35.11
C THR A 47 -21.36 -12.78 33.93
N TRP A 48 -20.23 -13.45 34.16
CA TRP A 48 -19.51 -14.16 33.14
C TRP A 48 -20.21 -15.47 32.78
N GLU A 49 -20.35 -15.67 31.48
CA GLU A 49 -20.96 -16.83 30.86
C GLU A 49 -19.97 -17.42 29.86
N ASN A 50 -19.85 -18.74 29.88
CA ASN A 50 -19.04 -19.48 28.93
C ASN A 50 -19.65 -20.88 28.78
N GLU A 51 -20.30 -21.13 27.63
CA GLU A 51 -21.00 -22.39 27.35
C GLU A 51 -20.04 -23.58 27.28
N GLU A 52 -18.85 -23.39 26.72
CA GLU A 52 -17.82 -24.45 26.58
C GLU A 52 -17.33 -24.96 27.94
N LEU A 53 -17.28 -24.07 28.93
CA LEU A 53 -16.83 -24.38 30.29
C LEU A 53 -18.01 -24.63 31.26
N GLY A 54 -19.25 -24.62 30.76
CA GLY A 54 -20.47 -24.83 31.56
C GLY A 54 -20.66 -23.77 32.65
N ILE A 55 -20.25 -22.53 32.37
CA ILE A 55 -20.34 -21.38 33.28
C ILE A 55 -21.57 -20.57 32.93
N GLU A 56 -22.50 -20.45 33.88
CA GLU A 56 -23.76 -19.72 33.73
C GLU A 56 -23.80 -18.50 34.66
N GLN A 57 -24.45 -17.40 34.26
CA GLN A 57 -24.54 -16.19 35.07
C GLN A 57 -25.22 -16.41 36.44
N ILE A 58 -24.62 -15.85 37.49
CA ILE A 58 -25.17 -15.86 38.84
C ILE A 58 -25.99 -14.58 39.08
N GLY A 59 -27.32 -14.72 39.06
CA GLY A 59 -28.24 -13.58 39.10
C GLY A 59 -28.20 -12.76 40.39
N SER A 60 -28.04 -13.40 41.55
CA SER A 60 -28.08 -12.71 42.86
C SER A 60 -26.69 -12.27 43.30
N ALA A 61 -26.46 -10.95 43.37
CA ALA A 61 -25.22 -10.39 43.91
C ALA A 61 -25.06 -10.70 45.41
N GLY A 62 -26.15 -10.68 46.19
CA GLY A 62 -26.11 -10.99 47.63
C GLY A 62 -25.75 -12.44 47.94
N SER A 63 -26.04 -13.36 47.01
CA SER A 63 -25.68 -14.78 47.08
C SER A 63 -24.32 -15.07 46.42
N PHE A 64 -23.54 -14.05 46.06
CA PHE A 64 -22.21 -14.23 45.49
C PHE A 64 -21.25 -13.23 46.17
N THR A 65 -21.18 -13.34 47.49
CA THR A 65 -20.35 -12.49 48.34
C THR A 65 -19.45 -13.35 49.21
N THR A 66 -18.31 -12.80 49.63
CA THR A 66 -17.35 -13.48 50.51
C THR A 66 -17.88 -13.66 51.93
N THR A 67 -18.91 -12.91 52.32
CA THR A 67 -19.51 -12.91 53.68
C THR A 67 -20.73 -13.81 53.80
N HIS A 68 -21.16 -14.49 52.73
CA HIS A 68 -22.32 -15.37 52.77
C HIS A 68 -22.11 -16.58 53.69
N LYS A 69 -23.13 -16.94 54.47
CA LYS A 69 -23.04 -17.97 55.53
C LYS A 69 -22.67 -19.36 55.00
N THR A 70 -23.22 -19.77 53.85
CA THR A 70 -23.01 -21.12 53.28
C THR A 70 -21.79 -21.18 52.35
N HIS A 71 -21.76 -20.39 51.27
CA HIS A 71 -20.72 -20.47 50.23
C HIS A 71 -19.69 -19.31 50.26
N GLY A 72 -19.73 -18.41 51.26
CA GLY A 72 -18.82 -17.26 51.30
C GLY A 72 -17.33 -17.63 51.32
N LYS A 73 -16.99 -18.76 51.95
CA LYS A 73 -15.63 -19.34 51.92
C LYS A 73 -15.19 -19.70 50.50
N ALA A 74 -16.07 -20.29 49.70
CA ALA A 74 -15.78 -20.66 48.32
C ALA A 74 -15.64 -19.41 47.43
N VAL A 75 -16.50 -18.41 47.59
CA VAL A 75 -16.39 -17.12 46.89
C VAL A 75 -15.08 -16.41 47.24
N LYS A 76 -14.64 -16.47 48.51
CA LYS A 76 -13.34 -15.94 48.93
C LYS A 76 -12.18 -16.66 48.24
N LYS A 77 -12.22 -18.00 48.18
CA LYS A 77 -11.21 -18.78 47.46
C LYS A 77 -11.15 -18.41 45.97
N LEU A 78 -12.31 -18.24 45.32
CA LEU A 78 -12.36 -17.76 43.94
C LEU A 78 -11.68 -16.39 43.80
N ASN A 79 -12.01 -15.45 44.68
CA ASN A 79 -11.41 -14.11 44.66
C ASN A 79 -9.88 -14.17 44.76
N ASP A 80 -9.34 -15.03 45.63
CA ASP A 80 -7.89 -15.19 45.80
C ASP A 80 -7.22 -15.69 44.50
N GLU A 81 -7.85 -16.63 43.78
CA GLU A 81 -7.33 -17.09 42.47
C GLU A 81 -7.44 -16.01 41.38
N LEU A 82 -8.54 -15.24 41.37
CA LEU A 82 -8.70 -14.13 40.43
C LEU A 82 -7.68 -13.02 40.67
N ILE A 83 -7.35 -12.74 41.92
CA ILE A 83 -6.27 -11.81 42.28
C ILE A 83 -4.93 -12.31 41.74
N LYS A 84 -4.62 -13.61 41.88
CA LYS A 84 -3.38 -14.16 41.30
C LYS A 84 -3.34 -14.02 39.77
N LEU A 85 -4.48 -14.20 39.09
CA LEU A 85 -4.57 -13.96 37.65
C LEU A 85 -4.34 -12.50 37.26
N SER A 86 -4.70 -11.55 38.13
CA SER A 86 -4.48 -10.12 37.90
C SER A 86 -3.04 -9.67 38.14
N GLN A 87 -2.24 -10.47 38.85
CA GLN A 87 -0.85 -10.10 39.14
C GLN A 87 0.00 -10.26 37.88
N PRO A 88 0.82 -9.25 37.53
CA PRO A 88 1.73 -9.38 36.41
C PRO A 88 2.68 -10.54 36.69
N ALA A 89 2.79 -11.47 35.74
CA ALA A 89 3.74 -12.57 35.84
C ALA A 89 5.13 -12.00 36.13
N LYS A 90 5.75 -12.45 37.24
CA LYS A 90 7.11 -12.05 37.59
C LYS A 90 8.01 -12.42 36.41
N LYS A 91 8.52 -11.42 35.69
CA LYS A 91 9.46 -11.66 34.58
C LYS A 91 10.64 -12.46 35.14
N LYS A 92 10.93 -13.61 34.54
CA LYS A 92 12.13 -14.39 34.86
C LYS A 92 13.34 -13.47 34.65
N TYR A 93 14.19 -13.36 35.66
CA TYR A 93 15.41 -12.54 35.57
C TYR A 93 16.32 -13.10 34.48
N LYS A 94 16.69 -12.26 33.50
CA LYS A 94 17.80 -12.54 32.59
C LYS A 94 19.06 -11.88 33.15
N PRO A 95 20.21 -12.58 33.22
CA PRO A 95 21.45 -11.99 33.68
C PRO A 95 21.92 -10.88 32.72
N LEU A 96 22.48 -9.82 33.29
CA LEU A 96 22.90 -8.63 32.54
C LEU A 96 23.91 -8.96 31.43
N SER A 97 24.81 -9.92 31.66
CA SER A 97 25.80 -10.36 30.68
C SER A 97 25.17 -10.88 29.39
N GLU A 98 24.13 -11.70 29.48
CA GLU A 98 23.41 -12.21 28.30
C GLU A 98 22.72 -11.07 27.54
N THR A 99 22.13 -10.10 28.26
CA THR A 99 21.48 -8.95 27.62
C THR A 99 22.46 -8.02 26.91
N VAL A 100 23.66 -7.84 27.46
CA VAL A 100 24.71 -7.02 26.84
C VAL A 100 25.17 -7.67 25.54
N VAL A 101 25.42 -8.97 25.53
CA VAL A 101 25.82 -9.72 24.32
C VAL A 101 24.71 -9.68 23.26
N GLU A 102 23.45 -9.88 23.65
CA GLU A 102 22.32 -9.75 22.72
C GLU A 102 22.23 -8.33 22.12
N LEU A 103 22.52 -7.29 22.91
CA LEU A 103 22.47 -5.90 22.46
C LEU A 103 23.65 -5.53 21.57
N THR A 104 24.86 -6.02 21.83
CA THR A 104 26.03 -5.77 20.98
C THR A 104 25.83 -6.37 19.60
N ILE A 105 25.39 -7.64 19.53
CA ILE A 105 25.10 -8.32 18.25
C ILE A 105 24.02 -7.56 17.46
N LYS A 106 22.96 -7.10 18.15
CA LYS A 106 21.90 -6.32 17.50
C LYS A 106 22.41 -4.96 16.98
N ASN A 107 23.30 -4.32 17.73
CA ASN A 107 23.87 -3.03 17.34
C ASN A 107 24.78 -3.17 16.12
N GLU A 108 25.65 -4.19 16.10
CA GLU A 108 26.48 -4.54 14.94
C GLU A 108 25.62 -4.80 13.70
N ALA A 109 24.58 -5.65 13.83
CA ALA A 109 23.68 -5.94 12.71
C ALA A 109 22.91 -4.70 12.20
N LEU A 110 22.59 -3.75 13.09
CA LEU A 110 21.96 -2.49 12.70
C LEU A 110 22.95 -1.56 11.98
N ASN A 111 24.20 -1.48 12.46
CA ASN A 111 25.25 -0.70 11.81
C ASN A 111 25.58 -1.25 10.41
N ASP A 112 25.63 -2.57 10.25
CA ASP A 112 25.83 -3.21 8.95
C ASP A 112 24.67 -2.92 7.98
N LYS A 113 23.43 -2.89 8.48
CA LYS A 113 22.28 -2.49 7.66
C LYS A 113 22.36 -1.02 7.27
N LEU A 114 22.69 -0.15 8.23
CA LEU A 114 22.79 1.29 7.99
C LEU A 114 23.84 1.62 6.94
N THR A 115 25.04 1.03 7.05
CA THR A 115 26.13 1.20 6.08
C THR A 115 25.74 0.70 4.69
N LYS A 116 25.11 -0.47 4.59
CA LYS A 116 24.61 -0.99 3.30
C LYS A 116 23.56 -0.06 2.69
N THR A 117 22.61 0.44 3.47
CA THR A 117 21.58 1.36 2.97
C THR A 117 22.17 2.70 2.54
N ALA A 118 23.18 3.21 3.26
CA ALA A 118 23.86 4.45 2.89
C ALA A 118 24.61 4.28 1.56
N ASN A 119 25.29 3.15 1.36
CA ASN A 119 25.99 2.86 0.10
C ASN A 119 25.00 2.72 -1.07
N GLN A 120 23.85 2.09 -0.86
CA GLN A 120 22.80 1.99 -1.88
C GLN A 120 22.25 3.38 -2.25
N PHE A 121 22.03 4.24 -1.26
CA PHE A 121 21.57 5.60 -1.51
C PHE A 121 22.56 6.39 -2.36
N VAL A 122 23.86 6.31 -2.07
CA VAL A 122 24.90 6.96 -2.89
C VAL A 122 24.89 6.44 -4.32
N ALA A 123 24.74 5.13 -4.52
CA ALA A 123 24.68 4.55 -5.87
C ALA A 123 23.44 5.01 -6.66
N TRP A 124 22.28 5.13 -6.02
CA TRP A 124 21.08 5.68 -6.66
C TRP A 124 21.22 7.17 -6.96
N GLN A 125 21.86 7.93 -6.08
CA GLN A 125 22.14 9.34 -6.31
C GLN A 125 22.97 9.52 -7.58
N THR A 126 24.04 8.73 -7.74
CA THR A 126 24.89 8.80 -8.93
C THR A 126 24.12 8.41 -10.20
N GLU A 127 23.27 7.38 -10.15
CA GLU A 127 22.46 6.97 -11.29
C GLU A 127 21.45 8.05 -11.70
N VAL A 128 20.82 8.72 -10.72
CA VAL A 128 19.91 9.85 -10.99
C VAL A 128 20.64 11.02 -11.63
N ASP A 129 21.85 11.34 -11.16
CA ASP A 129 22.66 12.42 -11.72
C ASP A 129 23.08 12.09 -13.17
N GLU A 130 23.52 10.85 -13.44
CA GLU A 130 23.85 10.39 -14.80
C GLU A 130 22.65 10.46 -15.75
N LEU A 131 21.46 10.01 -15.30
CA LEU A 131 20.24 10.08 -16.09
C LEU A 131 19.82 11.52 -16.38
N ARG A 132 20.04 12.43 -15.42
CA ARG A 132 19.75 13.86 -15.60
C ARG A 132 20.65 14.48 -16.65
N ASP A 133 21.96 14.18 -16.61
CA ASP A 133 22.92 14.67 -17.60
C ASP A 133 22.59 14.13 -18.99
N MET A 134 22.29 12.83 -19.09
CA MET A 134 21.82 12.18 -20.32
C MET A 134 20.56 12.85 -20.88
N PHE A 135 19.58 13.15 -20.02
CA PHE A 135 18.36 13.83 -20.42
C PHE A 135 18.64 15.23 -20.96
N GLN A 136 19.51 15.99 -20.30
CA GLN A 136 19.87 17.34 -20.73
C GLN A 136 20.62 17.34 -22.08
N ILE A 137 21.50 16.36 -22.31
CA ILE A 137 22.17 16.17 -23.61
C ILE A 137 21.13 15.84 -24.70
N ALA A 138 20.20 14.93 -24.42
CA ALA A 138 19.14 14.56 -25.35
C ALA A 138 18.26 15.77 -25.70
N GLU A 139 17.84 16.56 -24.72
CA GLU A 139 17.05 17.77 -24.91
C GLU A 139 17.78 18.80 -25.79
N SER A 140 19.07 19.03 -25.53
CA SER A 140 19.89 19.92 -26.36
C SER A 140 20.01 19.41 -27.80
N SER A 141 20.17 18.09 -27.98
CA SER A 141 20.24 17.48 -29.31
C SER A 141 18.91 17.60 -30.07
N GLU A 142 17.78 17.43 -29.37
CA GLU A 142 16.44 17.57 -29.93
C GLU A 142 16.19 19.01 -30.39
N GLN A 143 16.56 20.00 -29.57
CA GLN A 143 16.47 21.41 -29.94
C GLN A 143 17.29 21.72 -31.21
N GLY A 144 18.51 21.17 -31.31
CA GLY A 144 19.34 21.30 -32.51
C GLY A 144 18.68 20.71 -33.76
N LEU A 145 18.05 19.54 -33.63
CA LEU A 145 17.31 18.91 -34.72
C LEU A 145 16.06 19.70 -35.13
N ILE A 146 15.35 20.28 -34.16
CA ILE A 146 14.18 21.13 -34.41
C ILE A 146 14.59 22.37 -35.21
N GLU A 147 15.69 23.03 -34.85
CA GLU A 147 16.17 24.21 -35.58
C GLU A 147 16.66 23.83 -36.98
N SER A 148 17.46 22.76 -37.11
CA SER A 148 17.91 22.29 -38.43
C SER A 148 16.73 21.92 -39.34
N LYS A 149 15.70 21.26 -38.81
CA LYS A 149 14.46 20.98 -39.55
C LYS A 149 13.78 22.27 -40.00
N ARG A 150 13.75 23.29 -39.15
CA ARG A 150 13.15 24.59 -39.47
C ARG A 150 13.90 25.31 -40.58
N GLU A 151 15.23 25.29 -40.54
CA GLU A 151 16.08 25.86 -41.60
C GLU A 151 15.86 25.15 -42.94
N LEU A 152 15.90 23.82 -42.95
CA LEU A 152 15.63 23.03 -44.16
C LEU A 152 14.22 23.28 -44.72
N GLN A 153 13.22 23.47 -43.86
CA GLN A 153 11.87 23.81 -44.30
C GLN A 153 11.83 25.17 -45.00
N LYS A 154 12.53 26.18 -44.47
CA LYS A 154 12.65 27.50 -45.13
C LYS A 154 13.33 27.39 -46.49
N GLU A 155 14.44 26.66 -46.58
CA GLU A 155 15.14 26.46 -47.85
C GLU A 155 14.27 25.75 -48.89
N LEU A 156 13.46 24.78 -48.45
CA LEU A 156 12.50 24.09 -49.33
C LEU A 156 11.45 25.07 -49.84
N ASP A 157 10.86 25.85 -48.95
CA ASP A 157 9.83 26.85 -49.31
C ASP A 157 10.39 27.90 -50.29
N GLU A 158 11.63 28.37 -50.08
CA GLU A 158 12.32 29.29 -50.99
C GLU A 158 12.55 28.68 -52.38
N LYS A 159 13.02 27.42 -52.43
CA LYS A 159 13.21 26.70 -53.69
C LYS A 159 11.88 26.48 -54.41
N ASP A 160 10.81 26.17 -53.70
CA ASP A 160 9.47 26.03 -54.28
C ASP A 160 8.96 27.35 -54.88
N GLN A 161 9.23 28.49 -54.24
CA GLN A 161 8.90 29.80 -54.82
C GLN A 161 9.70 30.07 -56.10
N ILE A 162 11.00 29.76 -56.11
CA ILE A 162 11.84 29.90 -57.32
C ILE A 162 11.29 29.04 -58.45
N ILE A 163 10.98 27.75 -58.19
CA ILE A 163 10.41 26.83 -59.18
C ILE A 163 9.09 27.38 -59.72
N LYS A 164 8.22 27.91 -58.85
CA LYS A 164 6.94 28.50 -59.25
C LYS A 164 7.15 29.70 -60.17
N ASN A 165 8.07 30.60 -59.83
CA ASN A 165 8.39 31.77 -60.65
C ASN A 165 8.96 31.37 -62.01
N LEU A 166 9.91 30.43 -62.04
CA LEU A 166 10.49 29.91 -63.29
C LEU A 166 9.42 29.24 -64.18
N ARG A 167 8.46 28.51 -63.59
CA ARG A 167 7.32 27.94 -64.34
C ARG A 167 6.46 29.03 -64.97
N LEU A 168 6.20 30.12 -64.25
CA LEU A 168 5.43 31.26 -64.78
C LEU A 168 6.19 31.95 -65.92
N GLU A 169 7.49 32.17 -65.77
CA GLU A 169 8.34 32.75 -66.82
C GLU A 169 8.37 31.87 -68.08
N LEU A 170 8.52 30.55 -67.93
CA LEU A 170 8.48 29.61 -69.05
C LEU A 170 7.15 29.65 -69.81
N ILE A 171 6.02 29.78 -69.09
CA ILE A 171 4.70 29.93 -69.71
C ILE A 171 4.61 31.25 -70.47
N ALA A 172 5.04 32.36 -69.85
CA ALA A 172 5.03 33.68 -70.48
C ALA A 172 5.90 33.69 -71.75
N GLU A 173 7.09 33.10 -71.70
CA GLU A 173 8.00 32.99 -72.83
C GLU A 173 7.44 32.11 -73.96
N ARG A 174 6.79 30.99 -73.61
CA ARG A 174 6.09 30.14 -74.59
C ARG A 174 4.96 30.90 -75.27
N ASN A 175 4.17 31.67 -74.53
CA ASN A 175 3.07 32.46 -75.09
C ASN A 175 3.59 33.54 -76.05
N LYS A 176 4.67 34.26 -75.69
CA LYS A 176 5.32 35.24 -76.59
C LYS A 176 5.78 34.60 -77.91
N ARG A 177 6.36 33.40 -77.85
CA ARG A 177 6.79 32.66 -79.05
C ARG A 177 5.61 32.20 -79.92
N ASN A 178 4.50 31.84 -79.30
CA ASN A 178 3.28 31.45 -80.04
C ASN A 178 2.63 32.67 -80.70
N ASP A 179 2.61 33.83 -80.04
CA ASP A 179 2.08 35.07 -80.60
C ASP A 179 2.96 35.60 -81.75
N SER A 180 4.29 35.47 -81.67
CA SER A 180 5.20 35.84 -82.77
C SER A 180 5.22 34.84 -83.94
N SER A 181 4.76 33.60 -83.73
CA SER A 181 4.59 32.60 -84.78
C SER A 181 3.36 32.87 -85.66
N HIS A 182 2.31 33.50 -85.11
CA HIS A 182 1.10 33.85 -85.85
C HIS A 182 1.24 35.07 -86.79
N ASP A 183 2.33 35.84 -86.70
CA ASP A 183 2.61 36.97 -87.61
C ASP A 183 3.62 36.63 -88.72
N SER A 184 3.95 35.35 -88.89
CA SER A 184 4.69 34.90 -90.08
C SER A 184 3.76 34.90 -91.30
N LYS A 185 3.87 35.93 -92.14
CA LYS A 185 3.35 35.94 -93.52
C LYS A 185 3.96 34.75 -94.28
N ILE A 186 3.28 33.61 -94.23
CA ILE A 186 3.54 32.51 -95.16
C ILE A 186 3.04 33.00 -96.52
N THR A 187 3.97 33.41 -97.39
CA THR A 187 3.68 33.69 -98.79
C THR A 187 3.23 32.38 -99.44
N LYS A 188 1.93 32.25 -99.68
CA LYS A 188 1.39 31.16 -100.49
C LYS A 188 1.76 31.44 -101.95
N VAL A 189 2.74 30.71 -102.48
CA VAL A 189 3.10 30.77 -103.90
C VAL A 189 2.09 29.90 -104.66
N ASP A 190 1.11 30.54 -105.30
CA ASP A 190 0.26 29.87 -106.28
C ASP A 190 1.09 29.66 -107.56
N PHE A 191 1.46 28.41 -107.82
CA PHE A 191 1.89 28.00 -109.15
C PHE A 191 0.65 27.97 -110.03
N GLY A 192 0.38 29.10 -110.69
CA GLY A 192 -0.67 29.22 -111.69
C GLY A 192 -0.57 28.07 -112.68
N GLY A 193 -1.53 27.15 -112.59
CA GLY A 193 -1.80 26.22 -113.66
C GLY A 193 -2.39 27.04 -114.80
N ASP A 194 -1.57 27.34 -115.80
CA ASP A 194 -2.08 27.82 -117.07
C ASP A 194 -2.20 26.63 -118.02
N LYS A 195 -3.47 26.27 -118.24
CA LYS A 195 -3.90 25.42 -119.33
C LYS A 195 -3.96 26.30 -120.57
N SER A 196 -3.17 26.01 -121.60
CA SER A 196 -3.54 26.04 -123.02
C SER A 196 -2.35 25.57 -123.86
#